data_AF-A0A3S3PIS0-F1
#
_entry.id   AF-A0A3S3PIS0-F1
#
_cell.length_a   1.000
_cell.length_b   1.000
_cell.length_c   1.000
_cell.angle_alpha   90.00
_cell.angle_beta   90.00
_cell.angle_gamma   90.00
#
_symmetry.space_group_name_H-M   'P 1'
#
loop_
_entity.id
_entity.type
_entity.pdbx_description
1 polymer ?
#
loop_
_entity_poly.entity_id
_entity_poly.type
_entity_poly.pdbx_seq_one_letter_code
_entity_poly.pdbx_strand_id
1 'polypeptide(L)'
;MGAFFACRNKQTLMRILKFPPWVLCFSAAILVFVVGLLVLGAFSRSFFHGRIGGLNEEFEFAKRAPLKGSGYPPVLAYWISGSQGDSEKILRLLKAVYHPRNLYLLHLDAGASHYERSRLASSIQSEMIFKSFRNVDVVGQSYAVDQRGSSALASILHGAAVSLRISQDWDWFITLSASDYPIVTQDDLLHAFTSLPRDLNFIHHTNITTLEEYQRMNQIVIDPNLYSSENTEIFEIKETRVTPDAFKIFTGSPWVILSRPFMEYCVHSWDNLPRKLLMYFANVAYPLQAYFQTVICNSPQFQNTTVNTDLRYIVWDTPPQKGPQLLSQALYKGMVQSGTVFAGPLKEGDPMISKVDDYILRRPSDGVVPGQWCLGPLVNQSRKELKHDLCSSWGSVDAVEPGPYGKKLRSSVLKLVEERQQLGQCDLW
;
A
#
# COMPACT_ATOMS: atom_id res chain seq x y z
N MET A 1 35.69 88.10 -67.72
CA MET A 1 36.43 87.13 -68.57
C MET A 1 37.45 86.46 -67.66
N GLY A 2 37.17 85.25 -67.19
CA GLY A 2 37.67 84.00 -67.79
C GLY A 2 38.71 83.43 -66.81
N ALA A 3 38.43 82.29 -66.14
CA ALA A 3 38.93 80.96 -66.52
C ALA A 3 40.45 80.82 -66.27
N PHE A 4 41.06 79.76 -65.73
CA PHE A 4 40.68 78.44 -65.21
C PHE A 4 42.02 77.81 -64.69
N PHE A 5 41.92 76.72 -63.92
CA PHE A 5 42.94 75.65 -63.68
C PHE A 5 44.05 75.75 -62.60
N ALA A 6 44.30 74.55 -62.05
CA ALA A 6 45.38 74.02 -61.19
C ALA A 6 45.28 74.28 -59.67
N CYS A 7 44.87 73.34 -58.81
CA CYS A 7 45.43 72.02 -58.41
C CYS A 7 46.55 72.10 -57.34
N ARG A 8 46.26 71.68 -56.08
CA ARG A 8 47.10 70.72 -55.31
C ARG A 8 46.57 70.36 -53.91
N ASN A 9 46.66 69.05 -53.63
CA ASN A 9 46.91 68.31 -52.37
C ASN A 9 46.05 68.58 -51.12
N LYS A 10 45.28 67.61 -50.61
CA LYS A 10 45.67 66.39 -49.82
C LYS A 10 46.46 66.70 -48.54
N GLN A 11 45.82 66.59 -47.38
CA GLN A 11 46.02 65.47 -46.44
C GLN A 11 45.11 65.56 -45.19
N THR A 12 44.49 64.41 -44.94
CA THR A 12 43.73 63.83 -43.81
C THR A 12 44.34 64.08 -42.41
N LEU A 13 43.52 64.16 -41.34
CA LEU A 13 43.31 63.04 -40.37
C LEU A 13 42.34 63.35 -39.19
N MET A 14 41.46 62.36 -38.93
CA MET A 14 40.78 61.96 -37.68
C MET A 14 39.74 62.88 -37.00
N ARG A 15 38.45 62.54 -37.20
CA ARG A 15 37.36 62.80 -36.24
C ARG A 15 37.18 61.58 -35.33
N ILE A 16 37.19 61.82 -34.02
CA ILE A 16 36.90 60.86 -32.96
C ILE A 16 35.41 60.54 -32.95
N LEU A 17 35.04 59.27 -33.09
CA LEU A 17 33.68 58.77 -32.88
C LEU A 17 33.37 58.74 -31.37
N LYS A 18 32.52 59.66 -30.90
CA LYS A 18 31.94 59.62 -29.56
C LYS A 18 30.64 58.81 -29.59
N PHE A 19 30.61 57.68 -28.90
CA PHE A 19 29.38 56.90 -28.70
C PHE A 19 28.52 57.52 -27.56
N PRO A 20 27.18 57.54 -27.68
CA PRO A 20 26.31 58.10 -26.65
C PRO A 20 26.28 57.24 -25.37
N PRO A 21 26.08 57.85 -24.18
CA PRO A 21 26.25 57.19 -22.87
C PRO A 21 25.41 55.93 -22.66
N TRP A 22 24.24 55.83 -23.30
CA TRP A 22 23.34 54.69 -23.17
C TRP A 22 23.86 53.42 -23.84
N VAL A 23 24.72 53.52 -24.86
CA VAL A 23 25.33 52.36 -25.52
C VAL A 23 26.36 51.69 -24.59
N LEU A 24 27.09 52.49 -23.80
CA LEU A 24 28.00 51.98 -22.79
C LEU A 24 27.24 51.31 -21.63
N CYS A 25 26.12 51.88 -21.18
CA CYS A 25 25.27 51.27 -20.16
C CYS A 25 24.62 49.94 -20.62
N PHE A 26 24.16 49.86 -21.87
CA PHE A 26 23.63 48.61 -22.43
C PHE A 26 24.72 47.55 -22.55
N SER A 27 25.93 47.92 -22.97
CA SER A 27 27.04 46.99 -23.07
C SER A 27 27.48 46.45 -21.70
N ALA A 28 27.46 47.29 -20.66
CA ALA A 28 27.76 46.87 -19.29
C ALA A 28 26.67 45.96 -18.72
N ALA A 29 25.39 46.24 -18.98
CA ALA A 29 24.28 45.41 -18.54
C ALA A 29 24.29 44.01 -19.19
N ILE A 30 24.63 43.93 -20.48
CA ILE A 30 24.81 42.66 -21.19
C ILE A 30 25.97 41.88 -20.59
N LEU A 31 27.08 42.56 -20.27
CA LEU A 31 28.25 41.90 -19.68
C LEU A 31 27.93 41.33 -18.29
N VAL A 32 27.20 42.08 -17.45
CA VAL A 32 26.74 41.60 -16.14
C VAL A 32 25.77 40.43 -16.27
N PHE A 33 24.87 40.44 -17.24
CA PHE A 33 23.94 39.34 -17.50
C PHE A 33 24.67 38.08 -17.99
N VAL A 34 25.66 38.22 -18.88
CA VAL A 34 26.48 37.10 -19.37
C VAL A 34 27.36 36.53 -18.26
N VAL A 35 27.97 37.37 -17.43
CA VAL A 35 28.73 36.92 -16.26
C VAL A 35 27.81 36.25 -15.24
N GLY A 36 26.61 36.77 -15.02
CA GLY A 36 25.59 36.14 -14.16
C GLY A 36 25.19 34.75 -14.66
N LEU A 37 24.98 34.58 -15.97
CA LEU A 37 24.69 33.28 -16.58
C LEU A 37 25.88 32.32 -16.51
N LEU A 38 27.11 32.80 -16.64
CA LEU A 38 28.32 31.99 -16.49
C LEU A 38 28.53 31.56 -15.03
N VAL A 39 28.23 32.43 -14.06
CA VAL A 39 28.29 32.09 -12.62
C VAL A 39 27.18 31.12 -12.24
N LEU A 40 25.95 31.28 -12.75
CA LEU A 40 24.85 30.31 -12.59
C LEU A 40 25.16 28.97 -13.29
N GLY A 41 25.81 29.02 -14.46
CA GLY A 41 26.31 27.85 -15.17
C GLY A 41 27.44 27.14 -14.43
N ALA A 42 28.33 27.88 -13.78
CA ALA A 42 29.41 27.34 -12.94
C ALA A 42 28.89 26.83 -11.59
N PHE A 43 27.93 27.50 -10.96
CA PHE A 43 27.27 27.02 -9.74
C PHE A 43 26.41 25.80 -10.02
N SER A 44 25.65 25.75 -11.13
CA SER A 44 24.96 24.53 -11.53
C SER A 44 25.96 23.42 -11.85
N ARG A 45 27.03 23.68 -12.61
CA ARG A 45 28.07 22.68 -12.87
C ARG A 45 28.79 22.22 -11.60
N SER A 46 29.08 23.08 -10.62
CA SER A 46 29.68 22.69 -9.34
C SER A 46 28.68 22.05 -8.37
N PHE A 47 27.40 22.40 -8.42
CA PHE A 47 26.34 21.73 -7.66
C PHE A 47 25.99 20.35 -8.26
N PHE A 48 26.15 20.18 -9.58
CA PHE A 48 26.04 18.89 -10.26
C PHE A 48 27.35 18.07 -10.17
N HIS A 49 28.55 18.63 -10.33
CA HIS A 49 29.83 17.91 -10.18
C HIS A 49 30.19 17.62 -8.72
N GLY A 50 29.84 18.49 -7.78
CA GLY A 50 29.98 18.26 -6.34
C GLY A 50 29.04 17.20 -5.78
N ARG A 51 28.09 16.71 -6.60
CA ARG A 51 27.16 15.61 -6.30
C ARG A 51 27.34 14.39 -7.20
N ILE A 52 28.28 14.42 -8.15
CA ILE A 52 28.57 13.32 -9.11
C ILE A 52 30.02 12.80 -8.96
N GLY A 53 30.83 13.38 -8.07
CA GLY A 53 32.14 12.86 -7.68
C GLY A 53 32.05 11.77 -6.61
N GLY A 54 31.48 10.62 -6.97
CA GLY A 54 31.40 9.43 -6.10
C GLY A 54 30.00 8.84 -6.09
N LEU A 55 29.76 7.90 -7.01
CA LEU A 55 28.81 6.77 -6.96
C LEU A 55 28.67 6.23 -8.40
N ASN A 56 29.77 5.71 -8.96
CA ASN A 56 29.67 4.67 -9.98
C ASN A 56 29.73 3.31 -9.25
N GLU A 57 28.83 3.10 -8.29
CA GLU A 57 28.36 1.74 -8.02
C GLU A 57 27.27 1.50 -9.05
N GLU A 58 27.51 0.60 -10.01
CA GLU A 58 26.43 -0.05 -10.73
C GLU A 58 25.47 -0.62 -9.68
N PHE A 59 24.34 0.07 -9.48
CA PHE A 59 23.28 -0.43 -8.61
C PHE A 59 22.68 -1.65 -9.33
N GLU A 60 23.22 -2.84 -9.02
CA GLU A 60 22.70 -4.13 -9.45
C GLU A 60 21.26 -4.25 -8.93
N PHE A 61 20.29 -3.99 -9.81
CA PHE A 61 18.89 -4.20 -9.48
C PHE A 61 18.67 -5.67 -9.16
N ALA A 62 18.12 -5.96 -7.98
CA ALA A 62 17.83 -7.32 -7.58
C ALA A 62 16.83 -7.93 -8.57
N LYS A 63 17.17 -9.08 -9.15
CA LYS A 63 16.31 -9.79 -10.10
C LYS A 63 15.08 -10.35 -9.38
N ARG A 64 13.98 -9.60 -9.43
CA ARG A 64 12.66 -9.92 -8.84
C ARG A 64 11.84 -10.87 -9.72
N ALA A 65 12.42 -11.98 -10.17
CA ALA A 65 11.66 -12.99 -10.91
C ALA A 65 11.32 -14.14 -9.95
N PRO A 66 10.23 -14.03 -9.14
CA PRO A 66 9.87 -15.07 -8.19
C PRO A 66 9.58 -16.38 -8.94
N LEU A 67 10.13 -17.49 -8.44
CA LEU A 67 9.82 -18.80 -8.98
C LEU A 67 8.38 -19.15 -8.64
N LYS A 68 7.64 -19.68 -9.61
CA LYS A 68 6.20 -19.98 -9.49
C LYS A 68 5.92 -21.46 -9.59
N GLY A 69 4.77 -21.86 -9.06
CA GLY A 69 4.24 -23.22 -9.16
C GLY A 69 4.21 -23.96 -7.83
N SER A 70 3.83 -25.22 -7.89
CA SER A 70 3.71 -26.08 -6.70
C SER A 70 5.07 -26.19 -6.00
N GLY A 71 5.06 -26.01 -4.68
CA GLY A 71 6.27 -26.05 -3.84
C GLY A 71 7.00 -24.72 -3.67
N TYR A 72 6.74 -23.71 -4.51
CA TYR A 72 7.28 -22.36 -4.31
C TYR A 72 6.34 -21.50 -3.44
N PRO A 73 6.89 -20.60 -2.59
CA PRO A 73 6.08 -19.67 -1.82
C PRO A 73 5.17 -18.81 -2.70
N PRO A 74 3.99 -18.38 -2.23
CA PRO A 74 3.17 -17.46 -3.01
C PRO A 74 3.77 -16.06 -3.08
N VAL A 75 3.25 -15.24 -3.97
CA VAL A 75 3.53 -13.79 -3.99
C VAL A 75 2.30 -13.09 -3.41
N LEU A 76 2.48 -12.29 -2.36
CA LEU A 76 1.40 -11.54 -1.71
C LEU A 76 1.39 -10.10 -2.22
N ALA A 77 0.19 -9.58 -2.53
CA ALA A 77 -0.04 -8.17 -2.84
C ALA A 77 -0.72 -7.49 -1.67
N TYR A 78 -0.07 -6.51 -1.06
CA TYR A 78 -0.57 -5.75 0.07
C TYR A 78 -1.11 -4.39 -0.39
N TRP A 79 -2.36 -4.10 -0.04
CA TRP A 79 -2.94 -2.76 -0.07
C TRP A 79 -2.95 -2.20 1.34
N ILE A 80 -2.04 -1.26 1.64
CA ILE A 80 -1.91 -0.65 2.97
C ILE A 80 -2.45 0.77 2.90
N SER A 81 -3.57 1.01 3.57
CA SER A 81 -4.29 2.29 3.54
C SER A 81 -4.33 3.00 4.89
N GLY A 82 -4.31 4.32 4.87
CA GLY A 82 -4.51 5.18 6.03
C GLY A 82 -5.05 6.56 5.65
N SER A 83 -5.19 7.42 6.64
CA SER A 83 -5.67 8.79 6.53
C SER A 83 -4.69 9.77 7.17
N GLN A 84 -5.18 10.93 7.62
CA GLN A 84 -4.39 11.98 8.25
C GLN A 84 -3.54 11.45 9.41
N GLY A 85 -2.22 11.69 9.35
CA GLY A 85 -1.28 11.31 10.40
C GLY A 85 -0.86 9.83 10.37
N ASP A 86 -1.30 9.05 9.38
CA ASP A 86 -0.99 7.63 9.28
C ASP A 86 0.31 7.32 8.55
N SER A 87 1.00 8.31 7.96
CA SER A 87 2.22 8.08 7.16
C SER A 87 3.28 7.25 7.90
N GLU A 88 3.59 7.59 9.15
CA GLU A 88 4.62 6.88 9.93
C GLU A 88 4.14 5.49 10.35
N LYS A 89 2.84 5.33 10.63
CA LYS A 89 2.24 4.01 10.92
C LYS A 89 2.30 3.10 9.70
N ILE A 90 1.96 3.60 8.51
CA ILE A 90 2.07 2.86 7.26
C ILE A 90 3.53 2.46 6.99
N LEU A 91 4.49 3.37 7.19
CA LEU A 91 5.91 3.06 7.00
C LEU A 91 6.40 1.97 7.97
N ARG A 92 6.01 2.06 9.25
CA ARG A 92 6.35 1.04 10.26
C ARG A 92 5.72 -0.30 9.94
N LEU A 93 4.45 -0.31 9.54
CA LEU A 93 3.71 -1.51 9.15
C LEU A 93 4.33 -2.14 7.91
N LEU A 94 4.61 -1.36 6.86
CA LEU A 94 5.30 -1.83 5.66
C LEU A 94 6.58 -2.57 6.03
N LYS A 95 7.43 -1.98 6.86
CA LYS A 95 8.67 -2.61 7.32
C LYS A 95 8.41 -3.91 8.10
N ALA A 96 7.33 -3.98 8.87
CA ALA A 96 6.91 -5.19 9.59
C ALA A 96 6.45 -6.32 8.66
N VAL A 97 5.81 -5.98 7.54
CA VAL A 97 5.29 -6.95 6.56
C VAL A 97 6.16 -7.09 5.32
N TYR A 98 7.35 -6.48 5.28
CA TYR A 98 8.17 -6.43 4.07
C TYR A 98 8.84 -7.76 3.77
N HIS A 99 8.78 -8.17 2.50
CA HIS A 99 9.53 -9.27 1.91
C HIS A 99 9.74 -8.95 0.43
N PRO A 100 10.96 -9.13 -0.13
CA PRO A 100 11.31 -8.72 -1.50
C PRO A 100 10.48 -9.41 -2.60
N ARG A 101 9.95 -10.60 -2.29
CA ARG A 101 9.03 -11.35 -3.16
C ARG A 101 7.70 -10.63 -3.43
N ASN A 102 7.16 -9.98 -2.40
CA ASN A 102 5.79 -9.49 -2.38
C ASN A 102 5.65 -8.16 -3.13
N LEU A 103 4.42 -7.70 -3.28
CA LEU A 103 4.05 -6.41 -3.87
C LEU A 103 3.35 -5.56 -2.80
N TYR A 104 3.68 -4.28 -2.72
CA TYR A 104 3.11 -3.35 -1.75
C TYR A 104 2.61 -2.09 -2.45
N LEU A 105 1.35 -1.74 -2.21
CA LEU A 105 0.74 -0.51 -2.68
C LEU A 105 0.21 0.27 -1.47
N LEU A 106 0.76 1.46 -1.26
CA LEU A 106 0.45 2.32 -0.13
C LEU A 106 -0.50 3.44 -0.54
N HIS A 107 -1.51 3.71 0.27
CA HIS A 107 -2.50 4.75 0.01
C HIS A 107 -2.79 5.59 1.25
N LEU A 108 -2.77 6.91 1.08
CA LEU A 108 -3.28 7.87 2.04
C LEU A 108 -4.45 8.64 1.40
N ASP A 109 -5.60 8.59 2.04
CA ASP A 109 -6.83 9.25 1.56
C ASP A 109 -6.74 10.79 1.62
N ALA A 110 -7.84 11.46 1.23
CA ALA A 110 -7.88 12.92 1.14
C ALA A 110 -7.72 13.63 2.50
N GLY A 111 -7.88 12.92 3.63
CA GLY A 111 -7.59 13.44 4.95
C GLY A 111 -6.09 13.73 5.16
N ALA A 112 -5.20 12.99 4.50
CA ALA A 112 -3.78 13.28 4.53
C ALA A 112 -3.43 14.50 3.66
N SER A 113 -2.44 15.28 4.09
CA SER A 113 -1.96 16.41 3.29
C SER A 113 -1.14 15.95 2.08
N HIS A 114 -1.03 16.79 1.06
CA HIS A 114 -0.09 16.54 -0.06
C HIS A 114 1.35 16.39 0.44
N TYR A 115 1.75 17.18 1.45
CA TYR A 115 3.05 17.09 2.08
C TYR A 115 3.28 15.71 2.72
N GLU A 116 2.30 15.20 3.47
CA GLU A 116 2.38 13.89 4.11
C GLU A 116 2.52 12.76 3.07
N ARG A 117 1.72 12.79 2.00
CA ARG A 117 1.85 11.84 0.88
C ARG A 117 3.22 11.89 0.22
N SER A 118 3.71 13.10 -0.05
CA SER A 118 5.02 13.32 -0.67
C SER A 118 6.16 12.84 0.23
N ARG A 119 6.02 13.05 1.54
CA ARG A 119 6.97 12.57 2.55
C ARG A 119 6.99 11.05 2.60
N LEU A 120 5.84 10.39 2.63
CA LEU A 120 5.76 8.92 2.56
C LEU A 120 6.49 8.38 1.33
N ALA A 121 6.20 8.93 0.15
CA ALA A 121 6.87 8.53 -1.09
C ALA A 121 8.39 8.77 -1.04
N SER A 122 8.82 9.91 -0.48
CA SER A 122 10.24 10.23 -0.30
C SER A 122 10.94 9.26 0.66
N SER A 123 10.28 8.89 1.76
CA SER A 123 10.78 7.89 2.71
C SER A 123 10.99 6.54 2.03
N ILE A 124 10.03 6.07 1.22
CA ILE A 124 10.18 4.82 0.45
C ILE A 124 11.36 4.88 -0.52
N GLN A 125 11.54 6.00 -1.22
CA GLN A 125 12.65 6.17 -2.18
C GLN A 125 14.03 6.29 -1.51
N SER A 126 14.08 6.68 -0.24
CA SER A 126 15.32 6.83 0.52
C SER A 126 15.87 5.50 1.05
N GLU A 127 15.02 4.48 1.18
CA GLU A 127 15.37 3.16 1.70
C GLU A 127 15.98 2.29 0.60
N MET A 128 17.24 1.90 0.76
CA MET A 128 18.00 1.15 -0.24
C MET A 128 17.30 -0.15 -0.62
N ILE A 129 16.73 -0.85 0.35
CA ILE A 129 16.04 -2.12 0.12
C ILE A 129 14.81 -1.98 -0.80
N PHE A 130 13.96 -0.98 -0.57
CA PHE A 130 12.77 -0.76 -1.40
C PHE A 130 13.16 -0.33 -2.81
N LYS A 131 14.22 0.49 -2.92
CA LYS A 131 14.79 0.92 -4.20
C LYS A 131 15.39 -0.25 -5.00
N SER A 132 16.07 -1.19 -4.34
CA SER A 132 16.71 -2.34 -4.98
C SER A 132 15.70 -3.33 -5.57
N PHE A 133 14.61 -3.62 -4.84
CA PHE A 133 13.60 -4.60 -5.26
C PHE A 133 12.43 -4.01 -6.06
N ARG A 134 12.20 -2.69 -5.99
CA ARG A 134 11.14 -1.97 -6.74
C ARG A 134 9.78 -2.64 -6.64
N ASN A 135 9.40 -2.96 -5.40
CA ASN A 135 8.18 -3.69 -5.09
C ASN A 135 7.25 -2.93 -4.14
N VAL A 136 7.54 -1.66 -3.87
CA VAL A 136 6.74 -0.77 -3.03
C VAL A 136 6.40 0.49 -3.82
N ASP A 137 5.10 0.74 -4.01
CA ASP A 137 4.57 1.90 -4.72
C ASP A 137 3.63 2.70 -3.80
N VAL A 138 3.58 4.02 -4.00
CA VAL A 138 2.65 4.92 -3.30
C VAL A 138 1.67 5.49 -4.31
N VAL A 139 0.37 5.39 -4.03
CA VAL A 139 -0.67 6.00 -4.87
C VAL A 139 -0.53 7.52 -4.80
N GLY A 140 -0.26 8.15 -5.96
CA GLY A 140 0.00 9.58 -6.03
C GLY A 140 -1.26 10.44 -5.89
N GLN A 141 -2.32 10.10 -6.61
CA GLN A 141 -3.59 10.82 -6.55
C GLN A 141 -4.45 10.29 -5.41
N SER A 142 -4.78 11.18 -4.47
CA SER A 142 -5.65 10.86 -3.36
C SER A 142 -7.11 11.15 -3.69
N TYR A 143 -8.01 10.48 -2.97
CA TYR A 143 -9.45 10.65 -3.04
C TYR A 143 -10.05 10.47 -1.64
N ALA A 144 -11.25 11.02 -1.46
CA ALA A 144 -11.92 11.00 -0.18
C ALA A 144 -12.42 9.59 0.17
N VAL A 145 -12.37 9.23 1.45
CA VAL A 145 -12.82 7.93 1.95
C VAL A 145 -13.49 8.09 3.32
N ASP A 146 -14.68 7.48 3.50
CA ASP A 146 -15.26 7.16 4.81
C ASP A 146 -15.31 5.63 4.95
N GLN A 147 -14.74 5.09 6.03
CA GLN A 147 -14.68 3.64 6.29
C GLN A 147 -16.05 2.97 6.40
N ARG A 148 -17.09 3.74 6.70
CA ARG A 148 -18.47 3.28 6.78
C ARG A 148 -19.17 3.30 5.43
N GLY A 149 -18.59 3.95 4.42
CA GLY A 149 -19.22 4.20 3.12
C GLY A 149 -18.73 3.30 1.98
N SER A 150 -19.33 3.49 0.81
CA SER A 150 -18.97 2.81 -0.43
C SER A 150 -17.64 3.29 -1.03
N SER A 151 -17.18 4.47 -0.64
CA SER A 151 -15.83 4.98 -0.93
C SER A 151 -14.73 4.07 -0.37
N ALA A 152 -14.92 3.44 0.80
CA ALA A 152 -13.98 2.45 1.32
C ALA A 152 -13.90 1.19 0.44
N LEU A 153 -15.04 0.72 -0.07
CA LEU A 153 -15.09 -0.38 -1.03
C LEU A 153 -14.44 0.01 -2.37
N ALA A 154 -14.73 1.20 -2.89
CA ALA A 154 -14.12 1.73 -4.09
C ALA A 154 -12.58 1.82 -3.94
N SER A 155 -12.10 2.22 -2.76
CA SER A 155 -10.67 2.29 -2.45
C SER A 155 -9.97 0.93 -2.56
N ILE A 156 -10.57 -0.12 -1.99
CA ILE A 156 -10.03 -1.50 -2.08
C ILE A 156 -10.04 -2.00 -3.53
N LEU A 157 -11.12 -1.76 -4.28
CA LEU A 157 -11.20 -2.16 -5.69
C LEU A 157 -10.22 -1.39 -6.57
N HIS A 158 -9.95 -0.11 -6.26
CA HIS A 158 -8.91 0.67 -6.92
C HIS A 158 -7.52 0.07 -6.66
N GLY A 159 -7.19 -0.23 -5.39
CA GLY A 159 -5.94 -0.90 -5.04
C GLY A 159 -5.75 -2.24 -5.74
N ALA A 160 -6.83 -3.02 -5.84
CA ALA A 160 -6.84 -4.28 -6.58
C ALA A 160 -6.63 -4.08 -8.09
N ALA A 161 -7.33 -3.12 -8.70
CA ALA A 161 -7.20 -2.82 -10.12
C ALA A 161 -5.78 -2.36 -10.49
N VAL A 162 -5.15 -1.53 -9.65
CA VAL A 162 -3.75 -1.13 -9.83
C VAL A 162 -2.83 -2.34 -9.68
N SER A 163 -3.03 -3.17 -8.64
CA SER A 163 -2.22 -4.38 -8.41
C SER A 163 -2.31 -5.39 -9.57
N LEU A 164 -3.50 -5.58 -10.15
CA LEU A 164 -3.71 -6.40 -11.35
C LEU A 164 -2.98 -5.85 -12.58
N ARG A 165 -2.87 -4.53 -12.68
CA ARG A 165 -2.25 -3.83 -13.81
C ARG A 165 -0.72 -3.84 -13.76
N ILE A 166 -0.13 -3.68 -12.58
CA ILE A 166 1.32 -3.51 -12.41
C ILE A 166 2.07 -4.83 -12.24
N SER A 167 1.39 -5.93 -11.89
CA SER A 167 2.01 -7.25 -11.77
C SER A 167 1.04 -8.38 -12.10
N GLN A 168 1.56 -9.40 -12.77
CA GLN A 168 0.87 -10.66 -13.07
C GLN A 168 1.28 -11.78 -12.09
N ASP A 169 2.09 -11.47 -11.08
CA ASP A 169 2.81 -12.49 -10.32
C ASP A 169 2.20 -12.82 -8.96
N TRP A 170 1.34 -11.96 -8.43
CA TRP A 170 0.75 -12.14 -7.11
C TRP A 170 -0.40 -13.15 -7.11
N ASP A 171 -0.50 -13.91 -6.03
CA ASP A 171 -1.50 -14.96 -5.82
C ASP A 171 -2.65 -14.49 -4.93
N TRP A 172 -2.33 -13.73 -3.88
CA TRP A 172 -3.30 -13.22 -2.90
C TRP A 172 -3.19 -11.72 -2.69
N PHE A 173 -4.34 -11.08 -2.60
CA PHE A 173 -4.52 -9.67 -2.28
C PHE A 173 -4.95 -9.52 -0.81
N ILE A 174 -4.15 -8.78 -0.03
CA ILE A 174 -4.32 -8.57 1.40
C ILE A 174 -4.54 -7.08 1.64
N THR A 175 -5.65 -6.72 2.28
CA THR A 175 -5.92 -5.33 2.68
C THR A 175 -5.39 -5.10 4.09
N LEU A 176 -4.79 -3.95 4.39
CA LEU A 176 -4.39 -3.56 5.74
C LEU A 176 -4.69 -2.08 5.95
N SER A 177 -5.16 -1.73 7.15
CA SER A 177 -5.22 -0.36 7.63
C SER A 177 -3.93 -0.01 8.38
N ALA A 178 -3.67 1.27 8.57
CA ALA A 178 -2.56 1.76 9.40
C ALA A 178 -2.64 1.33 10.88
N SER A 179 -3.78 0.78 11.33
CA SER A 179 -4.00 0.28 12.69
C SER A 179 -3.83 -1.24 12.83
N ASP A 180 -3.56 -1.95 11.73
CA ASP A 180 -3.27 -3.38 11.74
C ASP A 180 -1.78 -3.65 11.98
N TYR A 181 -1.45 -4.82 12.54
CA TYR A 181 -0.06 -5.25 12.71
C TYR A 181 0.09 -6.77 12.56
N PRO A 182 1.17 -7.27 11.93
CA PRO A 182 1.41 -8.71 11.81
C PRO A 182 1.81 -9.31 13.16
N ILE A 183 1.34 -10.54 13.42
CA ILE A 183 1.71 -11.35 14.59
C ILE A 183 2.42 -12.65 14.19
N VAL A 184 2.92 -12.70 12.95
CA VAL A 184 3.80 -13.72 12.38
C VAL A 184 4.80 -13.04 11.43
N THR A 185 5.95 -13.67 11.16
CA THR A 185 6.89 -13.13 10.17
C THR A 185 6.38 -13.35 8.74
N GLN A 186 6.98 -12.67 7.75
CA GLN A 186 6.66 -12.93 6.35
C GLN A 186 7.06 -14.34 5.92
N ASP A 187 8.20 -14.86 6.38
CA ASP A 187 8.61 -16.24 6.11
C ASP A 187 7.59 -17.24 6.71
N ASP A 188 7.07 -16.98 7.92
CA ASP A 188 6.03 -17.80 8.53
C ASP A 188 4.75 -17.83 7.68
N LEU A 189 4.28 -16.67 7.23
CA LEU A 189 3.08 -16.53 6.41
C LEU A 189 3.25 -17.21 5.04
N LEU A 190 4.36 -16.90 4.37
CA LEU A 190 4.72 -17.49 3.08
C LEU A 190 4.80 -19.02 3.18
N HIS A 191 5.47 -19.55 4.21
CA HIS A 191 5.55 -21.00 4.44
C HIS A 191 4.18 -21.66 4.63
N ALA A 192 3.33 -21.05 5.47
CA ALA A 192 2.00 -21.58 5.72
C ALA A 192 1.15 -21.61 4.44
N PHE A 193 1.25 -20.56 3.63
CA PHE A 193 0.47 -20.46 2.40
C PHE A 193 1.05 -21.29 1.26
N THR A 194 2.35 -21.65 1.27
CA THR A 194 2.98 -22.48 0.23
C THR A 194 2.18 -23.75 -0.09
N SER A 195 1.59 -24.39 0.91
CA SER A 195 0.87 -25.67 0.77
C SER A 195 -0.60 -25.54 0.33
N LEU A 196 -1.10 -24.32 0.17
CA LEU A 196 -2.53 -24.07 -0.05
C LEU A 196 -2.83 -23.87 -1.55
N PRO A 197 -3.98 -24.36 -2.05
CA PRO A 197 -4.47 -23.97 -3.37
C PRO A 197 -4.56 -22.45 -3.50
N ARG A 198 -4.04 -21.90 -4.61
CA ARG A 198 -3.91 -20.43 -4.82
C ARG A 198 -5.23 -19.73 -5.14
N ASP A 199 -6.29 -20.49 -5.38
CA ASP A 199 -7.65 -20.00 -5.66
C ASP A 199 -8.47 -19.76 -4.39
N LEU A 200 -7.98 -20.18 -3.21
CA LEU A 200 -8.66 -20.00 -1.93
C LEU A 200 -8.84 -18.53 -1.54
N ASN A 201 -9.99 -18.21 -0.94
CA ASN A 201 -10.33 -16.89 -0.43
C ASN A 201 -10.58 -16.98 1.08
N PHE A 202 -9.79 -16.30 1.91
CA PHE A 202 -10.01 -16.23 3.36
C PHE A 202 -10.94 -15.06 3.64
N ILE A 203 -12.21 -15.40 3.83
CA ILE A 203 -13.30 -14.45 3.99
C ILE A 203 -14.28 -14.96 5.03
N HIS A 204 -14.29 -14.29 6.19
CA HIS A 204 -15.30 -14.58 7.19
C HIS A 204 -16.68 -14.12 6.71
N HIS A 205 -17.66 -15.02 6.75
CA HIS A 205 -19.03 -14.77 6.36
C HIS A 205 -20.04 -15.59 7.15
N THR A 206 -21.26 -15.05 7.25
CA THR A 206 -22.46 -15.67 7.79
C THR A 206 -23.64 -15.34 6.88
N ASN A 207 -24.58 -16.26 6.76
CA ASN A 207 -25.87 -16.03 6.11
C ASN A 207 -26.97 -15.64 7.12
N ILE A 208 -26.70 -15.76 8.43
CA ILE A 208 -27.62 -15.36 9.48
C ILE A 208 -27.63 -13.84 9.53
N THR A 209 -28.63 -13.26 8.88
CA THR A 209 -28.85 -11.81 8.88
C THR A 209 -29.65 -11.46 10.14
N THR A 210 -29.04 -10.71 11.05
CA THR A 210 -29.74 -10.15 12.21
C THR A 210 -30.77 -9.11 11.77
N LEU A 211 -31.75 -8.79 12.64
CA LEU A 211 -32.74 -7.75 12.34
C LEU A 211 -32.07 -6.39 12.08
N GLU A 212 -31.02 -6.06 12.84
CA GLU A 212 -30.24 -4.83 12.68
C GLU A 212 -29.53 -4.78 11.33
N GLU A 213 -28.89 -5.89 10.92
CA GLU A 213 -28.25 -5.97 9.60
C GLU A 213 -29.28 -5.85 8.47
N TYR A 214 -30.44 -6.50 8.61
CA TYR A 214 -31.52 -6.40 7.66
C TYR A 214 -32.05 -4.96 7.52
N GLN A 215 -32.25 -4.26 8.65
CA GLN A 215 -32.65 -2.86 8.66
C GLN A 215 -31.58 -1.98 8.01
N ARG A 216 -30.30 -2.22 8.31
CA ARG A 216 -29.16 -1.51 7.69
C ARG A 216 -29.10 -1.71 6.17
N MET A 217 -29.39 -2.90 5.67
CA MET A 217 -29.40 -3.18 4.21
C MET A 217 -30.51 -2.43 3.48
N ASN A 218 -31.64 -2.19 4.16
CA ASN A 218 -32.79 -1.45 3.63
C ASN A 218 -32.68 0.07 3.80
N GLN A 219 -31.86 0.53 4.75
CA GLN A 219 -31.58 1.95 4.97
C GLN A 219 -30.74 2.51 3.83
N ILE A 220 -31.19 3.61 3.21
CA ILE A 220 -30.42 4.27 2.15
C ILE A 220 -29.44 5.24 2.80
N VAL A 221 -28.18 5.14 2.37
CA VAL A 221 -27.09 6.00 2.81
C VAL A 221 -26.43 6.67 1.62
N ILE A 222 -26.08 7.94 1.78
CA ILE A 222 -25.32 8.70 0.79
C ILE A 222 -23.89 8.82 1.29
N ASP A 223 -22.96 8.43 0.43
CA ASP A 223 -21.53 8.62 0.65
C ASP A 223 -21.01 9.76 -0.24
N PRO A 224 -20.78 10.96 0.32
CA PRO A 224 -20.29 12.11 -0.45
C PRO A 224 -18.88 11.89 -1.00
N ASN A 225 -18.10 10.99 -0.40
CA ASN A 225 -16.70 10.78 -0.75
C ASN A 225 -16.51 10.20 -2.15
N LEU A 226 -17.56 9.67 -2.78
CA LEU A 226 -17.52 9.26 -4.19
C LEU A 226 -17.38 10.43 -5.18
N TYR A 227 -17.72 11.65 -4.76
CA TYR A 227 -17.64 12.86 -5.59
C TYR A 227 -17.03 14.08 -4.88
N SER A 228 -16.71 13.96 -3.59
CA SER A 228 -16.04 14.98 -2.79
C SER A 228 -14.52 14.88 -2.90
N SER A 229 -13.84 16.02 -2.76
CA SER A 229 -12.39 16.10 -2.62
C SER A 229 -11.90 16.00 -1.18
N GLU A 230 -12.81 16.03 -0.20
CA GLU A 230 -12.51 16.00 1.24
C GLU A 230 -13.28 14.88 1.94
N ASN A 231 -12.62 14.23 2.90
CA ASN A 231 -13.24 13.21 3.74
C ASN A 231 -14.45 13.79 4.46
N THR A 232 -15.62 13.24 4.19
CA THR A 232 -16.91 13.70 4.71
C THR A 232 -17.65 12.52 5.32
N GLU A 233 -18.37 12.73 6.41
CA GLU A 233 -19.20 11.66 6.97
C GLU A 233 -20.32 11.25 6.01
N ILE A 234 -20.57 9.94 5.92
CA ILE A 234 -21.80 9.45 5.27
C ILE A 234 -23.04 9.91 6.03
N PHE A 235 -24.17 10.03 5.35
CA PHE A 235 -25.44 10.38 5.97
C PHE A 235 -26.61 9.54 5.46
N GLU A 236 -27.51 9.21 6.38
CA GLU A 236 -28.71 8.43 6.10
C GLU A 236 -29.82 9.36 5.59
N ILE A 237 -30.63 8.88 4.64
CA ILE A 237 -31.85 9.57 4.21
C ILE A 237 -33.08 8.93 4.84
N LYS A 238 -34.25 9.59 4.76
CA LYS A 238 -35.47 9.07 5.41
C LYS A 238 -36.06 7.87 4.68
N GLU A 239 -35.83 7.82 3.38
CA GLU A 239 -36.32 6.79 2.49
C GLU A 239 -35.55 5.48 2.70
N THR A 240 -36.28 4.37 2.64
CA THR A 240 -35.74 3.02 2.66
C THR A 240 -36.08 2.31 1.36
N ARG A 241 -35.48 1.14 1.16
CA ARG A 241 -35.76 0.26 0.03
C ARG A 241 -35.93 -1.18 0.50
N VAL A 242 -36.56 -1.98 -0.35
CA VAL A 242 -36.70 -3.42 -0.11
C VAL A 242 -35.39 -4.12 -0.49
N THR A 243 -35.00 -5.11 0.31
CA THR A 243 -33.87 -5.99 -0.02
C THR A 243 -34.17 -6.75 -1.32
N PRO A 244 -33.29 -6.70 -2.34
CA PRO A 244 -33.44 -7.43 -3.59
C PRO A 244 -33.56 -8.94 -3.36
N ASP A 245 -34.39 -9.59 -4.17
CA ASP A 245 -34.57 -11.04 -4.23
C ASP A 245 -33.66 -11.72 -5.28
N ALA A 246 -32.95 -10.93 -6.09
CA ALA A 246 -32.07 -11.41 -7.15
C ALA A 246 -30.77 -12.07 -6.64
N PHE A 247 -30.42 -11.90 -5.36
CA PHE A 247 -29.24 -12.48 -4.72
C PHE A 247 -29.47 -12.61 -3.21
N LYS A 248 -28.73 -13.52 -2.56
CA LYS A 248 -28.73 -13.64 -1.10
C LYS A 248 -27.65 -12.75 -0.50
N ILE A 249 -27.99 -11.95 0.50
CA ILE A 249 -27.00 -11.12 1.20
C ILE A 249 -26.23 -11.98 2.20
N PHE A 250 -24.91 -11.84 2.19
CA PHE A 250 -24.02 -12.40 3.20
C PHE A 250 -23.30 -11.25 3.88
N THR A 251 -23.13 -11.35 5.21
CA THR A 251 -22.36 -10.39 6.00
C THR A 251 -21.18 -11.07 6.67
N GLY A 252 -20.22 -10.29 7.16
CA GLY A 252 -19.04 -10.83 7.81
C GLY A 252 -17.98 -9.77 8.09
N SER A 253 -16.74 -10.24 8.13
CA SER A 253 -15.60 -9.38 8.46
C SER A 253 -15.28 -8.42 7.29
N PRO A 254 -15.02 -7.13 7.55
CA PRO A 254 -14.55 -6.21 6.49
C PRO A 254 -13.12 -6.52 6.05
N TRP A 255 -12.43 -7.40 6.77
CA TRP A 255 -11.06 -7.82 6.50
C TRP A 255 -11.03 -9.13 5.72
N VAL A 256 -10.24 -9.16 4.65
CA VAL A 256 -10.24 -10.25 3.69
C VAL A 256 -8.83 -10.53 3.14
N ILE A 257 -8.59 -11.78 2.75
CA ILE A 257 -7.45 -12.18 1.92
C ILE A 257 -8.01 -12.91 0.70
N LEU A 258 -7.94 -12.26 -0.45
CA LEU A 258 -8.66 -12.67 -1.65
C LEU A 258 -7.70 -13.16 -2.72
N SER A 259 -8.04 -14.26 -3.39
CA SER A 259 -7.23 -14.80 -4.47
C SER A 259 -7.26 -13.90 -5.69
N ARG A 260 -6.18 -13.93 -6.48
CA ARG A 260 -6.10 -13.17 -7.72
C ARG A 260 -7.28 -13.44 -8.67
N PRO A 261 -7.69 -14.69 -8.95
CA PRO A 261 -8.83 -14.93 -9.84
C PRO A 261 -10.13 -14.29 -9.36
N PHE A 262 -10.38 -14.28 -8.04
CA PHE A 262 -11.56 -13.64 -7.47
C PHE A 262 -11.49 -12.11 -7.57
N MET A 263 -10.31 -11.53 -7.38
CA MET A 263 -10.12 -10.09 -7.59
C MET A 263 -10.25 -9.68 -9.05
N GLU A 264 -9.75 -10.48 -9.99
CA GLU A 264 -9.97 -10.29 -11.43
C GLU A 264 -11.48 -10.29 -11.74
N TYR A 265 -12.24 -11.21 -11.14
CA TYR A 265 -13.69 -11.24 -11.28
C TYR A 265 -14.38 -9.99 -10.75
N CYS A 266 -14.00 -9.53 -9.56
CA CYS A 266 -14.57 -8.32 -8.96
C CYS A 266 -14.25 -7.06 -9.77
N VAL A 267 -13.03 -6.93 -10.28
CA VAL A 267 -12.57 -5.73 -11.02
C VAL A 267 -13.04 -5.74 -12.47
N HIS A 268 -12.86 -6.84 -13.20
CA HIS A 268 -13.25 -6.90 -14.61
C HIS A 268 -14.76 -7.14 -14.78
N SER A 269 -15.38 -7.85 -13.84
CA SER A 269 -16.81 -8.15 -13.82
C SER A 269 -17.31 -8.70 -15.14
N TRP A 270 -16.73 -9.81 -15.62
CA TRP A 270 -17.20 -10.45 -16.85
C TRP A 270 -18.64 -11.00 -16.72
N ASP A 271 -19.09 -11.27 -15.50
CA ASP A 271 -20.51 -11.39 -15.16
C ASP A 271 -21.04 -10.05 -14.60
N ASN A 272 -22.33 -9.81 -14.75
CA ASN A 272 -23.01 -8.62 -14.25
C ASN A 272 -23.18 -8.61 -12.73
N LEU A 273 -23.03 -9.74 -12.03
CA LEU A 273 -23.27 -9.83 -10.59
C LEU A 273 -22.42 -8.83 -9.76
N PRO A 274 -21.08 -8.74 -9.88
CA PRO A 274 -20.31 -7.77 -9.12
C PRO A 274 -20.73 -6.32 -9.40
N ARG A 275 -21.02 -5.98 -10.67
CA ARG A 275 -21.52 -4.62 -11.04
C ARG A 275 -22.88 -4.31 -10.42
N LYS A 276 -23.82 -5.26 -10.45
CA LYS A 276 -25.14 -5.11 -9.81
C LYS A 276 -24.99 -4.92 -8.30
N LEU A 277 -24.11 -5.69 -7.67
CA LEU A 277 -23.83 -5.56 -6.24
C LEU A 277 -23.14 -4.23 -5.91
N LEU A 278 -22.25 -3.72 -6.76
CA LEU A 278 -21.67 -2.37 -6.58
C LEU A 278 -22.73 -1.28 -6.62
N MET A 279 -23.68 -1.35 -7.56
CA MET A 279 -24.81 -0.42 -7.60
C MET A 279 -25.66 -0.49 -6.32
N TYR A 280 -25.89 -1.70 -5.81
CA TYR A 280 -26.62 -1.93 -4.56
C TYR A 280 -25.89 -1.36 -3.34
N PHE A 281 -24.60 -1.71 -3.19
CA PHE A 281 -23.78 -1.36 -2.03
C PHE A 281 -23.25 0.09 -2.08
N ALA A 282 -23.45 0.81 -3.19
CA ALA A 282 -23.16 2.24 -3.28
C ALA A 282 -23.92 3.06 -2.22
N ASN A 283 -25.12 2.59 -1.83
CA ASN A 283 -26.01 3.27 -0.90
C ASN A 283 -26.32 2.47 0.38
N VAL A 284 -25.37 1.65 0.83
CA VAL A 284 -25.49 0.84 2.06
C VAL A 284 -24.33 1.19 2.99
N ALA A 285 -24.62 1.33 4.28
CA ALA A 285 -23.57 1.50 5.28
C ALA A 285 -22.79 0.19 5.50
N TYR A 286 -21.48 0.33 5.73
CA TYR A 286 -20.51 -0.74 5.94
C TYR A 286 -20.47 -1.78 4.81
N PRO A 287 -20.36 -1.38 3.53
CA PRO A 287 -20.45 -2.31 2.41
C PRO A 287 -19.29 -3.31 2.38
N LEU A 288 -18.14 -2.99 2.97
CA LEU A 288 -17.02 -3.94 3.11
C LEU A 288 -17.35 -5.18 3.94
N GLN A 289 -18.34 -5.10 4.83
CA GLN A 289 -18.79 -6.24 5.63
C GLN A 289 -19.68 -7.20 4.83
N ALA A 290 -20.09 -6.84 3.60
CA ALA A 290 -21.09 -7.63 2.87
C ALA A 290 -20.80 -7.81 1.38
N TYR A 291 -20.09 -6.89 0.72
CA TYR A 291 -19.88 -6.92 -0.72
C TYR A 291 -19.15 -8.18 -1.16
N PHE A 292 -17.94 -8.43 -0.65
CA PHE A 292 -17.13 -9.57 -1.08
C PHE A 292 -17.79 -10.91 -0.70
N GLN A 293 -18.41 -10.97 0.47
CA GLN A 293 -19.16 -12.12 0.97
C GLN A 293 -20.34 -12.44 0.04
N THR A 294 -21.10 -11.42 -0.34
CA THR A 294 -22.27 -11.55 -1.22
C THR A 294 -21.82 -11.91 -2.64
N VAL A 295 -20.77 -11.29 -3.18
CA VAL A 295 -20.23 -11.64 -4.51
C VAL A 295 -19.77 -13.09 -4.54
N ILE A 296 -18.97 -13.52 -3.56
CA ILE A 296 -18.34 -14.85 -3.59
C ILE A 296 -19.38 -15.97 -3.44
N CYS A 297 -20.34 -15.80 -2.52
CA CYS A 297 -21.35 -16.82 -2.26
C CYS A 297 -22.50 -16.87 -3.27
N ASN A 298 -22.72 -15.82 -4.05
CA ASN A 298 -23.67 -15.85 -5.18
C ASN A 298 -22.99 -16.18 -6.52
N SER A 299 -21.69 -16.52 -6.52
CA SER A 299 -20.94 -16.86 -7.73
C SER A 299 -20.61 -18.36 -7.75
N PRO A 300 -21.26 -19.18 -8.60
CA PRO A 300 -21.05 -20.63 -8.62
C PRO A 300 -19.58 -21.06 -8.81
N GLN A 301 -18.82 -20.27 -9.56
CA GLN A 301 -17.39 -20.52 -9.82
C GLN A 301 -16.47 -20.23 -8.62
N PHE A 302 -16.96 -19.50 -7.59
CA PHE A 302 -16.16 -19.10 -6.42
C PHE A 302 -16.73 -19.55 -5.08
N GLN A 303 -18.00 -19.92 -4.97
CA GLN A 303 -18.64 -20.32 -3.71
C GLN A 303 -17.88 -21.46 -3.00
N ASN A 304 -17.24 -22.34 -3.76
CA ASN A 304 -16.43 -23.44 -3.25
C ASN A 304 -14.94 -23.06 -3.08
N THR A 305 -14.59 -21.77 -3.03
CA THR A 305 -13.21 -21.31 -2.79
C THR A 305 -13.03 -20.62 -1.44
N THR A 306 -14.12 -20.40 -0.69
CA THR A 306 -14.13 -19.68 0.58
C THR A 306 -13.55 -20.49 1.74
N VAL A 307 -12.66 -19.93 2.53
CA VAL A 307 -12.26 -20.41 3.85
C VAL A 307 -12.81 -19.41 4.87
N ASN A 308 -13.70 -19.83 5.76
CA ASN A 308 -14.46 -18.94 6.65
C ASN A 308 -13.62 -18.45 7.85
N THR A 309 -12.63 -17.61 7.55
CA THR A 309 -11.77 -16.91 8.49
C THR A 309 -11.19 -15.68 7.80
N ASP A 310 -10.93 -14.61 8.53
CA ASP A 310 -10.21 -13.43 8.05
C ASP A 310 -8.73 -13.42 8.48
N LEU A 311 -8.31 -14.45 9.24
CA LEU A 311 -6.99 -14.57 9.86
C LEU A 311 -6.59 -13.33 10.68
N ARG A 312 -7.55 -12.66 11.32
CA ARG A 312 -7.30 -11.51 12.21
C ARG A 312 -7.73 -11.76 13.64
N TYR A 313 -6.91 -11.30 14.58
CA TYR A 313 -7.27 -11.19 15.98
C TYR A 313 -7.88 -9.82 16.25
N ILE A 314 -9.20 -9.81 16.44
CA ILE A 314 -10.00 -8.61 16.72
C ILE A 314 -10.92 -8.93 17.90
N VAL A 315 -10.95 -8.02 18.88
CA VAL A 315 -11.82 -8.15 20.05
C VAL A 315 -12.94 -7.12 19.93
N TRP A 316 -14.16 -7.59 20.13
CA TRP A 316 -15.36 -6.75 20.14
C TRP A 316 -15.90 -6.63 21.56
N ASP A 317 -16.36 -5.44 21.93
CA ASP A 317 -17.05 -5.25 23.21
C ASP A 317 -18.36 -6.05 23.24
N THR A 318 -18.80 -6.44 24.43
CA THR A 318 -20.13 -7.04 24.64
C THR A 318 -20.90 -6.17 25.63
N PRO A 319 -21.93 -5.42 25.19
CA PRO A 319 -22.46 -5.34 23.82
C PRO A 319 -21.53 -4.61 22.83
N PRO A 320 -21.63 -4.88 21.51
CA PRO A 320 -20.80 -4.23 20.51
C PRO A 320 -20.95 -2.71 20.52
N GLN A 321 -19.85 -1.98 20.59
CA GLN A 321 -19.83 -0.53 20.39
C GLN A 321 -19.62 -0.19 18.89
N LYS A 322 -19.45 1.10 18.55
CA LYS A 322 -19.28 1.60 17.17
C LYS A 322 -18.05 1.05 16.43
N GLY A 323 -17.22 0.23 17.06
CA GLY A 323 -16.03 -0.40 16.47
C GLY A 323 -15.40 -1.44 17.40
N PRO A 324 -14.35 -2.14 16.93
CA PRO A 324 -13.63 -3.10 17.75
C PRO A 324 -12.87 -2.42 18.89
N GLN A 325 -12.65 -3.16 19.98
CA GLN A 325 -11.88 -2.73 21.12
C GLN A 325 -10.41 -2.50 20.72
N LEU A 326 -9.82 -1.40 21.20
CA LEU A 326 -8.38 -1.19 21.06
C LEU A 326 -7.62 -2.28 21.82
N LEU A 327 -6.72 -2.98 21.12
CA LEU A 327 -5.96 -4.06 21.75
C LEU A 327 -5.01 -3.48 22.81
N SER A 328 -5.04 -4.08 24.01
CA SER A 328 -4.21 -3.68 25.15
C SER A 328 -3.31 -4.83 25.60
N GLN A 329 -2.24 -4.53 26.36
CA GLN A 329 -1.27 -5.55 26.79
C GLN A 329 -1.88 -6.78 27.48
N ALA A 330 -3.04 -6.63 28.13
CA ALA A 330 -3.77 -7.74 28.76
C ALA A 330 -4.15 -8.84 27.76
N LEU A 331 -4.42 -8.47 26.50
CA LEU A 331 -4.84 -9.37 25.43
C LEU A 331 -3.66 -10.03 24.70
N TYR A 332 -2.42 -9.62 24.98
CA TYR A 332 -1.22 -10.09 24.27
C TYR A 332 -1.12 -11.63 24.22
N LYS A 333 -1.37 -12.31 25.35
CA LYS A 333 -1.29 -13.78 25.40
C LYS A 333 -2.34 -14.43 24.51
N GLY A 334 -3.58 -13.93 24.54
CA GLY A 334 -4.68 -14.41 23.69
C GLY A 334 -4.38 -14.18 22.21
N MET A 335 -3.90 -12.98 21.87
CA MET A 335 -3.48 -12.61 20.53
C MET A 335 -2.43 -13.57 19.97
N VAL A 336 -1.33 -13.82 20.70
CA VAL A 336 -0.25 -14.73 20.27
C VAL A 336 -0.73 -16.19 20.18
N GLN A 337 -1.68 -16.59 21.01
CA GLN A 337 -2.22 -17.95 21.01
C GLN A 337 -3.28 -18.19 19.94
N SER A 338 -3.88 -17.14 19.38
CA SER A 338 -4.98 -17.21 18.43
C SER A 338 -4.68 -17.99 17.15
N GLY A 339 -3.41 -18.04 16.72
CA GLY A 339 -3.04 -18.66 15.44
C GLY A 339 -3.46 -17.85 14.21
N THR A 340 -3.77 -16.57 14.39
CA THR A 340 -4.07 -15.62 13.31
C THR A 340 -2.79 -14.97 12.75
N VAL A 341 -2.91 -14.20 11.67
CA VAL A 341 -1.77 -13.58 10.96
C VAL A 341 -1.61 -12.12 11.36
N PHE A 342 -2.72 -11.40 11.52
CA PHE A 342 -2.75 -9.98 11.86
C PHE A 342 -3.55 -9.73 13.13
N ALA A 343 -3.33 -8.58 13.77
CA ALA A 343 -4.09 -8.12 14.91
C ALA A 343 -4.35 -6.61 14.79
N GLY A 344 -5.49 -6.15 15.30
CA GLY A 344 -5.84 -4.75 15.32
C GLY A 344 -7.23 -4.48 15.93
N PRO A 345 -7.59 -3.20 16.14
CA PRO A 345 -6.76 -2.02 15.93
C PRO A 345 -5.74 -1.83 17.07
N LEU A 346 -4.54 -1.38 16.71
CA LEU A 346 -3.47 -0.98 17.63
C LEU A 346 -3.21 0.51 17.51
N LYS A 347 -2.93 1.16 18.65
CA LYS A 347 -2.63 2.59 18.69
C LYS A 347 -1.16 2.84 18.42
N GLU A 348 -0.85 3.99 17.82
CA GLU A 348 0.54 4.43 17.70
C GLU A 348 1.23 4.50 19.08
N GLY A 349 2.47 4.01 19.13
CA GLY A 349 3.25 3.98 20.37
C GLY A 349 2.76 2.97 21.41
N ASP A 350 1.77 2.12 21.07
CA ASP A 350 1.36 1.05 21.98
C ASP A 350 2.56 0.12 22.27
N PRO A 351 2.91 -0.09 23.55
CA PRO A 351 4.02 -0.97 23.90
C PRO A 351 3.85 -2.41 23.39
N MET A 352 2.62 -2.82 23.08
CA MET A 352 2.34 -4.10 22.42
C MET A 352 3.03 -4.20 21.07
N ILE A 353 3.07 -3.14 20.27
CA ILE A 353 3.73 -3.14 18.96
C ILE A 353 5.22 -3.43 19.13
N SER A 354 5.88 -2.74 20.07
CA SER A 354 7.29 -2.99 20.40
C SER A 354 7.51 -4.42 20.93
N LYS A 355 6.57 -4.95 21.72
CA LYS A 355 6.62 -6.34 22.21
C LYS A 355 6.49 -7.35 21.05
N VAL A 356 5.64 -7.09 20.08
CA VAL A 356 5.53 -7.92 18.86
C VAL A 356 6.84 -7.85 18.06
N ASP A 357 7.39 -6.65 17.87
CA ASP A 357 8.68 -6.45 17.18
C ASP A 357 9.82 -7.23 17.87
N ASP A 358 9.91 -7.17 19.20
CA ASP A 358 10.99 -7.79 19.97
C ASP A 358 10.88 -9.32 20.05
N TYR A 359 9.69 -9.85 20.32
CA TYR A 359 9.51 -11.26 20.69
C TYR A 359 9.01 -12.14 19.54
N ILE A 360 8.26 -11.58 18.59
CA ILE A 360 7.66 -12.33 17.49
C ILE A 360 8.45 -12.08 16.20
N LEU A 361 8.56 -10.80 15.81
CA LEU A 361 9.16 -10.42 14.52
C LEU A 361 10.69 -10.32 14.57
N ARG A 362 11.26 -10.22 15.78
CA ARG A 362 12.70 -10.12 16.05
C ARG A 362 13.39 -9.04 15.21
N ARG A 363 12.82 -7.84 15.19
CA ARG A 363 13.30 -6.70 14.41
C ARG A 363 13.43 -5.43 15.25
N PRO A 364 14.32 -4.49 14.90
CA PRO A 364 14.26 -3.14 15.42
C PRO A 364 13.03 -2.39 14.87
N SER A 365 12.55 -1.39 15.60
CA SER A 365 11.31 -0.66 15.27
C SER A 365 11.34 0.04 13.90
N ASP A 366 12.54 0.39 13.44
CA ASP A 366 12.82 1.10 12.19
C ASP A 366 13.41 0.20 11.10
N GLY A 367 13.67 -1.08 11.37
CA GLY A 367 14.17 -2.05 10.38
C GLY A 367 13.06 -2.92 9.80
N VAL A 368 13.37 -3.63 8.71
CA VAL A 368 12.52 -4.69 8.16
C VAL A 368 12.64 -5.98 8.98
N VAL A 369 11.67 -6.89 8.85
CA VAL A 369 11.79 -8.25 9.42
C VAL A 369 12.83 -9.04 8.62
N PRO A 370 13.90 -9.55 9.26
CA PRO A 370 14.85 -10.41 8.57
C PRO A 370 14.20 -11.77 8.28
N GLY A 371 14.07 -12.11 7.00
CA GLY A 371 13.74 -13.46 6.53
C GLY A 371 14.97 -14.19 6.01
N GLN A 372 14.81 -15.40 5.47
CA GLN A 372 15.94 -16.15 4.93
C GLN A 372 16.60 -15.50 3.70
N TRP A 373 15.88 -14.63 3.01
CA TRP A 373 16.40 -13.81 1.92
C TRP A 373 17.38 -12.73 2.39
N CYS A 374 17.40 -12.37 3.69
CA CYS A 374 18.21 -11.29 4.24
C CYS A 374 19.59 -11.82 4.69
N LEU A 375 20.65 -11.46 3.97
CA LEU A 375 22.03 -11.86 4.28
C LEU A 375 22.76 -10.67 4.92
N GLY A 376 23.01 -10.74 6.23
CA GLY A 376 23.81 -9.76 6.96
C GLY A 376 24.66 -10.45 8.02
N PRO A 377 25.55 -9.73 8.73
CA PRO A 377 26.38 -10.32 9.78
C PRO A 377 25.51 -10.80 10.95
N LEU A 378 24.98 -12.01 10.85
CA LEU A 378 24.25 -12.72 11.91
C LEU A 378 25.20 -13.41 12.90
N VAL A 379 26.49 -13.07 12.87
CA VAL A 379 27.52 -13.75 13.66
C VAL A 379 28.11 -12.78 14.68
N ASN A 380 27.74 -12.99 15.95
CA ASN A 380 28.44 -12.53 17.16
C ASN A 380 28.47 -11.03 17.48
N GLN A 381 27.40 -10.26 17.24
CA GLN A 381 27.30 -8.90 17.76
C GLN A 381 26.15 -8.72 18.75
N SER A 382 26.42 -7.92 19.78
CA SER A 382 25.49 -7.67 20.88
C SER A 382 24.26 -6.89 20.38
N ARG A 383 23.09 -7.03 21.04
CA ARG A 383 21.85 -6.30 20.69
C ARG A 383 22.00 -4.77 20.56
N LYS A 384 23.08 -4.18 21.10
CA LYS A 384 23.37 -2.74 20.98
C LYS A 384 23.96 -2.32 19.64
N GLU A 385 24.53 -3.26 18.87
CA GLU A 385 25.17 -3.00 17.57
C GLU A 385 24.24 -3.30 16.37
N LEU A 386 23.11 -3.96 16.60
CA LEU A 386 22.12 -4.37 15.58
C LEU A 386 21.37 -3.22 14.87
N LYS A 387 21.70 -1.97 15.17
CA LYS A 387 20.88 -0.81 14.78
C LYS A 387 21.00 -0.37 13.32
N HIS A 388 22.04 -0.80 12.59
CA HIS A 388 22.30 -0.21 11.27
C HIS A 388 22.55 -1.17 10.09
N ASP A 389 22.77 -2.48 10.29
CA ASP A 389 23.24 -3.38 9.21
C ASP A 389 22.42 -4.68 9.02
N LEU A 390 21.10 -4.65 9.25
CA LEU A 390 20.24 -5.77 8.87
C LEU A 390 19.99 -5.76 7.35
N CYS A 391 20.31 -6.88 6.68
CA CYS A 391 20.11 -7.09 5.23
C CYS A 391 20.99 -6.24 4.30
N SER A 392 22.27 -6.05 4.65
CA SER A 392 23.26 -5.36 3.79
C SER A 392 23.54 -6.09 2.47
N SER A 393 23.31 -7.40 2.44
CA SER A 393 23.24 -8.21 1.22
C SER A 393 21.98 -9.08 1.23
N TRP A 394 21.63 -9.69 0.10
CA TRP A 394 20.43 -10.53 0.02
C TRP A 394 20.68 -11.80 -0.80
N GLY A 395 20.03 -12.87 -0.35
CA GLY A 395 19.99 -14.18 -0.99
C GLY A 395 18.77 -14.33 -1.90
N SER A 396 18.30 -15.57 -2.05
CA SER A 396 17.12 -15.84 -2.87
C SER A 396 15.83 -15.32 -2.23
N VAL A 397 15.01 -14.65 -3.04
CA VAL A 397 13.65 -14.20 -2.65
C VAL A 397 12.64 -15.36 -2.56
N ASP A 398 13.04 -16.57 -2.96
CA ASP A 398 12.26 -17.81 -2.82
C ASP A 398 12.62 -18.58 -1.55
N ALA A 399 13.73 -18.23 -0.89
CA ALA A 399 14.15 -18.86 0.34
C ALA A 399 13.28 -18.37 1.50
N VAL A 400 12.58 -19.31 2.14
CA VAL A 400 11.66 -19.05 3.25
C VAL A 400 11.94 -20.05 4.36
N GLU A 401 12.20 -19.56 5.58
CA GLU A 401 12.44 -20.40 6.75
C GLU A 401 11.36 -20.17 7.83
N PRO A 402 10.47 -21.14 8.09
CA PRO A 402 9.42 -20.97 9.09
C PRO A 402 9.95 -21.08 10.51
N GLY A 403 9.54 -20.12 11.34
CA GLY A 403 9.60 -20.19 12.79
C GLY A 403 8.49 -21.06 13.39
N PRO A 404 8.41 -21.11 14.74
CA PRO A 404 7.37 -21.85 15.45
C PRO A 404 5.95 -21.38 15.11
N TYR A 405 5.77 -20.07 14.91
CA TYR A 405 4.47 -19.49 14.57
C TYR A 405 4.01 -19.88 13.17
N GLY A 406 4.91 -19.92 12.17
CA GLY A 406 4.59 -20.38 10.82
C GLY A 406 4.20 -21.85 10.76
N LYS A 407 4.90 -22.72 11.52
CA LYS A 407 4.52 -24.15 11.63
C LYS A 407 3.13 -24.33 12.24
N LYS A 408 2.82 -23.58 13.29
CA LYS A 408 1.49 -23.58 13.91
C LYS A 408 0.42 -23.07 12.94
N LEU A 409 0.66 -21.92 12.31
CA LEU A 409 -0.25 -21.31 11.34
C LEU A 409 -0.56 -22.28 10.19
N ARG A 410 0.46 -22.94 9.62
CA ARG A 410 0.30 -23.94 8.57
C ARG A 410 -0.66 -25.06 8.99
N SER A 411 -0.46 -25.62 10.18
CA SER A 411 -1.33 -26.68 10.69
C SER A 411 -2.76 -26.19 10.89
N SER A 412 -2.95 -24.99 11.44
CA SER A 412 -4.28 -24.41 11.66
C SER A 412 -5.01 -24.14 10.34
N VAL A 413 -4.35 -23.57 9.35
CA VAL A 413 -4.97 -23.24 8.06
C VAL A 413 -5.28 -24.51 7.25
N LEU A 414 -4.40 -25.51 7.24
CA LEU A 414 -4.68 -26.78 6.58
C LEU A 414 -5.93 -27.45 7.17
N LYS A 415 -6.07 -27.45 8.50
CA LYS A 415 -7.25 -27.98 9.19
C LYS A 415 -8.54 -27.25 8.75
N LEU A 416 -8.51 -25.93 8.67
CA LEU A 416 -9.66 -25.14 8.20
C LEU A 416 -10.04 -25.45 6.75
N VAL A 417 -9.04 -25.69 5.89
CA VAL A 417 -9.27 -26.06 4.49
C VAL A 417 -9.85 -27.48 4.36
N GLU A 418 -9.45 -28.40 5.22
CA GLU A 418 -10.03 -29.75 5.28
C GLU A 418 -11.48 -29.74 5.79
N GLU A 419 -11.75 -29.02 6.89
CA GLU A 419 -13.10 -28.86 7.47
C GLU A 419 -14.08 -28.21 6.47
N ARG A 420 -13.59 -27.28 5.66
CA ARG A 420 -14.35 -26.64 4.57
C ARG A 420 -14.89 -27.61 3.54
N GLN A 421 -14.15 -28.66 3.17
CA GLN A 421 -14.60 -29.63 2.15
C GLN A 421 -15.85 -30.41 2.60
N GLN A 422 -16.13 -30.42 3.91
CA GLN A 422 -17.25 -31.14 4.52
C GLN A 422 -18.50 -30.27 4.68
N LEU A 423 -18.36 -28.94 4.62
CA LEU A 423 -19.42 -27.98 4.90
C LEU A 423 -19.56 -27.02 3.70
N GLY A 424 -20.70 -27.06 3.01
CA GLY A 424 -21.02 -26.08 1.96
C GLY A 424 -21.06 -24.67 2.55
N GLN A 425 -19.94 -23.94 2.48
CA GLN A 425 -19.71 -22.71 3.26
C GLN A 425 -20.76 -21.62 2.97
N CYS A 426 -21.19 -21.51 1.72
CA CYS A 426 -22.22 -20.56 1.28
C CYS A 426 -23.65 -21.15 1.34
N ASP A 427 -23.80 -22.40 1.77
CA ASP A 427 -25.08 -23.12 1.94
C ASP A 427 -25.46 -23.29 3.42
N LEU A 428 -24.70 -22.69 4.35
CA LEU A 428 -24.83 -22.92 5.79
C LEU A 428 -26.13 -22.34 6.37
N TRP A 429 -27.19 -23.16 6.34
CA TRP A 429 -28.46 -23.12 7.11
C TRP A 429 -29.59 -22.23 6.57
#